data_AF-A0A2E7D5E8-F1
#
_entry.id   AF-A0A2E7D5E8-F1
#
_cell.length_a   1.000
_cell.length_b   1.000
_cell.length_c   1.000
_cell.angle_alpha   90.00
_cell.angle_beta   90.00
_cell.angle_gamma   90.00
#
_symmetry.space_group_name_H-M   'P 1'
#
loop_
_entity.id
_entity.type
_entity.pdbx_description
1 polymer ?
#
loop_
_entity_poly.entity_id
_entity_poly.type
_entity_poly.pdbx_seq_one_letter_code
_entity_poly.pdbx_strand_id
1 'polypeptide(L)' 'MKLAQESDAQYLLVYSIQDDRDSRGSLITAFPVSDEVFQQETQTQPFGKRVPLRTRYNLYVDGWTGEELRGARTLIE' A
#
# COMPACT_ATOMS: atom_id res chain seq x y z
N MET A 1 15.67 -5.70 26.00
CA MET A 1 14.55 -5.72 25.04
C MET A 1 13.89 -4.35 25.11
N LYS A 2 14.24 -3.43 24.19
CA LYS A 2 13.64 -2.09 24.15
C LYS A 2 12.20 -2.27 23.66
N LEU A 3 11.25 -1.97 24.53
CA LEU A 3 9.85 -1.79 24.15
C LEU A 3 9.82 -0.73 23.03
N ALA A 4 9.16 -1.05 21.92
CA ALA A 4 8.97 -0.13 20.82
C ALA A 4 8.37 1.17 21.38
N GLN A 5 9.04 2.30 21.12
CA GLN A 5 8.48 3.62 21.38
C GLN A 5 7.06 3.66 20.81
N GLU A 6 6.09 4.11 21.61
CA GLU A 6 4.80 4.56 21.11
C GLU A 6 5.07 5.54 19.96
N SER A 7 4.74 5.12 18.74
CA SER A 7 5.01 5.89 17.53
C SER A 7 4.04 7.07 17.47
N ASP A 8 4.55 8.28 17.24
CA ASP A 8 3.79 9.46 16.79
C ASP A 8 3.21 9.25 15.37
N ALA A 9 2.47 8.15 15.18
CA ALA A 9 1.83 7.82 13.93
C ALA A 9 0.58 8.67 13.79
N GLN A 10 0.66 9.68 12.92
CA GLN A 10 -0.43 10.61 12.63
C GLN A 10 -1.28 10.17 11.43
N TYR A 11 -0.81 9.19 10.67
CA TYR A 11 -1.45 8.71 9.44
C TYR A 11 -1.57 7.20 9.42
N LEU A 12 -2.49 6.71 8.59
CA LEU A 12 -2.70 5.29 8.33
C LEU A 12 -2.48 4.99 6.85
N LEU A 13 -1.55 4.08 6.55
CA LEU A 13 -1.36 3.56 5.21
C LEU A 13 -2.20 2.31 5.03
N VAL A 14 -3.15 2.35 4.10
CA VAL A 14 -4.12 1.27 3.86
C VAL A 14 -3.91 0.66 2.48
N TYR A 15 -3.75 -0.65 2.42
CA TYR A 15 -3.74 -1.45 1.20
C TYR A 15 -4.98 -2.32 1.14
N SER A 16 -5.64 -2.34 0.00
CA SER A 16 -6.78 -3.23 -0.27
C SER A 16 -6.60 -3.95 -1.60
N ILE A 17 -6.89 -5.24 -1.63
CA ILE A 17 -7.07 -5.99 -2.89
C ILE A 17 -8.57 -6.16 -3.12
N GLN A 18 -9.07 -5.69 -4.26
CA GLN A 18 -10.45 -5.90 -4.69
C GLN A 18 -10.47 -6.98 -5.77
N ASP A 19 -11.29 -8.02 -5.59
CA ASP A 19 -11.59 -9.00 -6.64
C ASP A 19 -12.97 -8.72 -7.24
N ASP A 20 -12.99 -8.29 -8.49
CA ASP A 20 -14.23 -7.95 -9.20
C ASP A 20 -15.16 -9.16 -9.37
N ARG A 21 -14.64 -10.38 -9.19
CA ARG A 21 -15.40 -11.63 -9.27
C ARG A 21 -16.06 -12.01 -7.95
N ASP A 22 -15.61 -11.46 -6.82
CA ASP A 22 -16.20 -11.70 -5.50
C ASP A 22 -16.27 -10.40 -4.68
N SER A 23 -17.46 -9.81 -4.66
CA SER A 23 -17.80 -8.60 -3.90
C SER A 23 -17.55 -8.67 -2.38
N ARG A 24 -17.20 -9.84 -1.83
CA ARG A 24 -17.08 -10.07 -0.38
C ARG A 24 -15.63 -10.14 0.11
N GLY A 25 -14.67 -10.28 -0.80
CA GLY A 25 -13.25 -10.42 -0.45
C GLY A 25 -12.48 -9.14 -0.67
N SER A 26 -12.22 -8.38 0.39
CA SER A 26 -11.18 -7.35 0.38
C SER A 26 -10.15 -7.69 1.45
N LEU A 27 -8.96 -8.14 1.03
CA LEU A 27 -7.84 -8.21 1.96
C LEU A 27 -7.41 -6.78 2.22
N ILE A 28 -7.66 -6.30 3.44
CA ILE A 28 -7.25 -4.97 3.90
C ILE A 28 -6.09 -5.16 4.87
N THR A 29 -4.96 -4.54 4.55
CA THR A 29 -3.83 -4.43 5.47
C THR A 29 -3.58 -2.96 5.74
N ALA A 30 -3.52 -2.57 7.01
CA ALA A 30 -3.31 -1.19 7.42
C ALA A 30 -2.13 -1.09 8.39
N PHE A 31 -1.31 -0.05 8.21
CA PHE A 31 -0.14 0.23 9.05
C PHE A 31 -0.17 1.67 9.54
N PRO A 32 0.02 1.94 10.84
CA PRO A 32 0.28 3.29 11.31
C PRO A 32 1.62 3.77 10.76
N VAL A 33 1.69 5.00 10.26
CA VAL A 33 2.91 5.58 9.70
C VAL A 33 3.16 6.98 10.27
N SER A 34 4.44 7.35 10.39
CA SER A 34 4.86 8.68 10.80
C SER A 34 4.60 9.72 9.69
N ASP A 35 4.60 11.00 10.06
CA ASP A 35 4.49 12.10 9.09
C ASP A 35 5.63 12.06 8.05
N GLU A 36 6.85 11.72 8.44
CA GLU A 36 7.98 11.58 7.51
C GLU A 36 7.71 10.53 6.42
N VAL A 37 7.20 9.35 6.81
CA VAL A 37 6.85 8.29 5.86
C VAL A 37 5.70 8.74 4.96
N PHE A 38 4.70 9.43 5.52
CA PHE A 38 3.60 9.99 4.75
C PHE A 38 4.11 10.97 3.69
N GLN A 39 4.92 11.96 4.07
CA GLN A 39 5.48 12.95 3.14
C GLN A 39 6.35 12.30 2.06
N GLN A 40 7.20 11.34 2.43
CA GLN A 40 8.02 10.62 1.47
C GLN A 40 7.15 9.87 0.45
N GLU A 41 6.11 9.18 0.93
CA GLU A 41 5.20 8.41 0.08
C GLU A 41 4.37 9.33 -0.83
N THR A 42 3.89 10.48 -0.35
CA THR A 42 3.07 11.42 -1.14
C THR A 42 3.88 12.20 -2.18
N GLN A 43 5.15 12.48 -1.92
CA GLN A 43 6.04 13.20 -2.84
C GLN A 43 6.64 12.30 -3.93
N THR A 44 6.91 11.03 -3.61
CA THR A 44 7.64 10.12 -4.52
C THR A 44 6.75 9.33 -5.46
N GLN A 45 5.44 9.22 -5.18
CA GLN A 45 4.53 8.40 -5.96
C GLN A 45 3.30 9.21 -6.42
N PRO A 46 2.93 9.11 -7.71
CA PRO A 46 1.78 9.83 -8.23
C PRO A 46 0.47 9.26 -7.65
N PHE A 47 -0.47 10.15 -7.36
CA PHE A 47 -1.86 9.82 -7.06
C PHE A 47 -2.67 9.67 -8.35
N GLY A 48 -3.80 8.95 -8.28
CA GLY A 48 -4.74 8.81 -9.38
C GLY A 48 -5.00 7.36 -9.80
N LYS A 49 -5.61 7.20 -10.97
CA LYS A 49 -5.93 5.89 -11.57
C LYS A 49 -4.77 5.39 -12.41
N ARG A 50 -4.60 4.06 -12.47
CA ARG A 50 -3.57 3.35 -13.26
C ARG A 50 -2.12 3.66 -12.85
N VAL A 51 -1.90 3.94 -11.57
CA VAL A 51 -0.56 4.15 -10.99
C VAL A 51 0.21 2.82 -11.02
N PRO A 52 1.48 2.80 -11.47
CA PRO A 52 2.30 1.60 -11.44
C PRO A 52 2.46 1.09 -10.00
N LEU A 53 2.04 -0.15 -9.75
CA LEU A 53 2.19 -0.79 -8.46
C LEU A 53 3.55 -1.48 -8.40
N ARG A 54 4.34 -1.15 -7.38
CA ARG A 54 5.56 -1.90 -7.06
C ARG A 54 5.23 -2.90 -5.97
N THR A 55 5.16 -4.18 -6.34
CA THR A 55 5.07 -5.29 -5.40
C THR A 55 6.38 -5.37 -4.62
N ARG A 56 6.39 -4.89 -3.36
CA ARG A 56 7.62 -4.92 -2.55
C ARG A 56 7.90 -6.29 -1.96
N TYR A 57 6.90 -7.15 -1.80
CA TYR A 57 7.05 -8.54 -1.40
C TYR A 57 5.83 -9.34 -1.85
N ASN A 58 6.05 -10.54 -2.38
CA ASN A 58 5.31 -11.79 -2.13
C ASN A 58 6.00 -12.91 -2.93
N LEU A 59 5.94 -14.15 -2.43
CA LEU A 59 6.55 -15.37 -2.98
C LEU A 59 6.74 -15.36 -4.51
N TYR A 60 7.84 -15.93 -4.99
CA TYR A 60 7.99 -16.27 -6.41
C TYR A 60 6.78 -17.08 -6.87
N VAL A 61 5.98 -16.49 -7.76
CA VAL A 61 4.90 -17.16 -8.48
C VAL A 61 5.41 -17.36 -9.91
N ASP A 62 5.56 -18.62 -10.30
CA ASP A 62 5.99 -18.96 -11.65
C ASP A 62 5.04 -18.35 -12.69
N GLY A 63 5.61 -17.75 -13.73
CA GLY A 63 4.85 -17.03 -14.77
C GLY A 63 4.36 -15.63 -14.40
N TRP A 64 4.60 -15.12 -13.18
CA TRP A 64 4.10 -13.79 -12.75
C TRP A 64 5.19 -12.72 -12.61
N THR A 65 6.34 -12.95 -13.22
CA THR A 65 7.47 -12.01 -13.23
C THR A 65 7.49 -11.17 -14.50
N GLY A 66 7.52 -9.84 -14.38
CA GLY A 66 7.75 -8.91 -15.49
C GLY A 66 6.55 -8.07 -15.92
N GLU A 67 5.36 -8.33 -15.37
CA GLU A 67 4.18 -7.50 -15.65
C GLU A 67 4.11 -6.28 -14.70
N GLU A 68 3.98 -5.09 -15.29
CA GLU A 68 3.70 -3.86 -14.54
C GLU A 68 2.23 -3.85 -14.13
N LEU A 69 1.97 -4.15 -12.85
CA LEU A 69 0.63 -4.03 -12.28
C LEU A 69 0.24 -2.56 -12.15
N ARG A 70 -1.04 -2.25 -12.36
CA ARG A 70 -1.58 -0.89 -12.26
C ARG A 70 -2.74 -0.85 -11.29
N GLY A 71 -2.74 0.15 -10.41
CA GLY A 71 -3.76 0.33 -9.38
C GLY A 71 -4.27 1.76 -9.30
N ALA A 72 -5.08 2.02 -8.27
CA ALA A 72 -5.49 3.37 -7.91
C ALA A 72 -4.83 3.76 -6.60
N ARG A 73 -4.39 5.02 -6.50
CA ARG A 73 -3.86 5.60 -5.27
C ARG A 73 -4.61 6.90 -4.97
N THR A 74 -5.23 6.96 -3.81
CA THR A 74 -6.05 8.09 -3.37
C THR A 74 -5.60 8.54 -1.99
N LEU A 75 -5.46 9.85 -1.80
CA LEU A 75 -5.36 10.44 -0.47
C LEU A 75 -6.77 10.64 0.07
N ILE A 76 -7.05 10.10 1.25
CA ILE A 76 -8.31 10.32 1.96
C ILE A 76 -8.00 11.33 3.06
N GLU A 77 -8.68 12.48 3.02
CA GLU A 77 -8.61 13.55 4.03
C GLU A 77 -9.65 13.34 5.14
#